data_AF-A0A134BD29-F1
#
_entry.id   AF-A0A134BD29-F1
#
_cell.length_a   1.000
_cell.length_b   1.000
_cell.length_c   1.000
_cell.angle_alpha   90.00
_cell.angle_beta   90.00
_cell.angle_gamma   90.00
#
_symmetry.space_group_name_H-M   'P 1'
#
loop_
_entity.id
_entity.type
_entity.pdbx_description
1 polymer ?
#
loop_
_entity_poly.entity_id
_entity_poly.type
_entity_poly.pdbx_seq_one_letter_code
_entity_poly.pdbx_strand_id
1 'polypeptide(L)'
;MLAWGKLVWLFQCSQNELFHEVCPISKSRSDRGEYEELALRFFAYSESYLSFKHDVSSFLDDYVKAHKSSFDEERMRNAFLTMLNFAKKELAPCYFARSERDKSTPRVRFEALAVGIHFALLEKPNLTVKDRNWLNSIEFKKVTTSDASNNPGRLKERIEFVRDCLLDKIENLTYEEN
;
A
#
# COMPACT_ATOMS: atom_id res chain seq x y z
N MET A 1 10.86 23.86 -5.43
CA MET A 1 10.56 23.59 -6.85
C MET A 1 11.67 22.73 -7.46
N LEU A 2 11.99 21.59 -6.84
CA LEU A 2 13.13 20.75 -7.18
C LEU A 2 12.61 19.33 -7.48
N ALA A 3 13.15 18.71 -8.53
CA ALA A 3 13.03 17.28 -8.88
C ALA A 3 11.77 16.72 -9.58
N TRP A 4 10.83 17.53 -10.07
CA TRP A 4 9.60 16.99 -10.70
C TRP A 4 9.73 16.61 -12.18
N GLY A 5 10.82 17.00 -12.86
CA GLY A 5 11.01 16.70 -14.29
C GLY A 5 11.38 15.25 -14.64
N LYS A 6 11.65 14.38 -13.64
CA LYS A 6 12.19 13.01 -13.87
C LYS A 6 11.34 11.87 -13.34
N LEU A 7 10.12 12.14 -12.87
CA LEU A 7 9.17 11.14 -12.35
C LEU A 7 7.79 11.27 -13.00
N VAL A 8 7.75 11.62 -14.30
CA VAL A 8 6.49 11.81 -15.04
C VAL A 8 5.57 10.59 -14.94
N TRP A 9 6.13 9.39 -14.99
CA TRP A 9 5.39 8.14 -14.88
C TRP A 9 4.79 7.90 -13.48
N LEU A 10 5.48 8.33 -12.40
CA LEU A 10 4.96 8.24 -11.04
C LEU A 10 3.76 9.17 -10.88
N PHE A 11 3.85 10.37 -11.46
CA PHE A 11 2.72 11.28 -11.55
C PHE A 11 1.56 10.66 -12.37
N GLN A 12 1.83 10.00 -13.49
CA GLN A 12 0.78 9.28 -14.24
C GLN A 12 0.12 8.18 -13.39
N CYS A 13 0.88 7.45 -12.57
CA CYS A 13 0.32 6.48 -11.64
C CYS A 13 -0.52 7.16 -10.54
N SER A 14 -0.10 8.33 -10.04
CA SER A 14 -0.86 9.09 -9.03
C SER A 14 -2.19 9.63 -9.58
N GLN A 15 -2.28 9.87 -10.88
CA GLN A 15 -3.51 10.33 -11.57
C GLN A 15 -4.40 9.18 -12.09
N ASN A 16 -4.07 7.92 -11.80
CA ASN A 16 -4.83 6.79 -12.29
C ASN A 16 -6.24 6.75 -11.68
N GLU A 17 -7.28 6.69 -12.52
CA GLU A 17 -8.68 6.71 -12.08
C GLU A 17 -9.04 5.52 -11.18
N LEU A 18 -8.55 4.32 -11.51
CA LEU A 18 -8.75 3.14 -10.67
C LEU A 18 -8.10 3.33 -9.30
N PHE A 19 -6.93 3.95 -9.22
CA PHE A 19 -6.30 4.26 -7.94
C PHE A 19 -7.16 5.18 -7.09
N HIS A 20 -7.74 6.23 -7.68
CA HIS A 20 -8.63 7.16 -6.97
C HIS A 20 -9.93 6.48 -6.52
N GLU A 21 -10.40 5.51 -7.29
CA GLU A 21 -11.58 4.72 -6.95
C GLU A 21 -11.34 3.81 -5.73
N VAL A 22 -10.25 3.02 -5.74
CA VAL A 22 -9.98 2.04 -4.67
C VAL A 22 -9.30 2.65 -3.44
N CYS A 23 -8.70 3.83 -3.58
CA CYS A 23 -8.01 4.55 -2.52
C CYS A 23 -8.62 5.94 -2.35
N PRO A 24 -9.80 6.09 -1.71
CA PRO A 24 -10.40 7.40 -1.53
C PRO A 24 -9.50 8.29 -0.67
N ILE A 25 -9.31 9.53 -1.11
CA ILE A 25 -8.55 10.57 -0.40
C ILE A 25 -9.36 11.86 -0.40
N SER A 26 -9.37 12.58 0.72
CA SER A 26 -10.06 13.87 0.80
C SER A 26 -9.42 14.89 -0.12
N LYS A 27 -10.22 15.79 -0.68
CA LYS A 27 -9.73 16.84 -1.59
C LYS A 27 -8.55 17.62 -1.00
N SER A 28 -8.62 18.01 0.27
CA SER A 28 -7.54 18.73 0.95
C SER A 28 -6.22 17.95 1.02
N ARG A 29 -6.25 16.61 1.15
CA ARG A 29 -5.04 15.78 1.10
C ARG A 29 -4.55 15.58 -0.33
N SER A 30 -5.47 15.32 -1.26
CA SER A 30 -5.15 15.21 -2.69
C SER A 30 -4.46 16.47 -3.22
N ASP A 31 -5.00 17.66 -2.91
CA ASP A 31 -4.44 18.95 -3.33
C ASP A 31 -3.02 19.21 -2.75
N ARG A 32 -2.61 18.46 -1.71
CA ARG A 32 -1.26 18.51 -1.11
C ARG A 32 -0.32 17.40 -1.59
N GLY A 33 -0.71 16.64 -2.61
CA GLY A 33 0.15 15.63 -3.22
C GLY A 33 0.09 14.25 -2.56
N GLU A 34 -1.02 13.91 -1.90
CA GLU A 34 -1.13 12.64 -1.17
C GLU A 34 -1.11 11.42 -2.10
N TYR A 35 -1.70 11.50 -3.30
CA TYR A 35 -1.67 10.38 -4.25
C TYR A 35 -0.25 10.10 -4.74
N GLU A 36 0.55 11.14 -4.96
CA GLU A 36 1.96 11.04 -5.33
C GLU A 36 2.75 10.38 -4.20
N GLU A 37 2.51 10.79 -2.94
CA GLU A 37 3.17 10.22 -1.78
C GLU A 37 2.82 8.74 -1.60
N LEU A 38 1.54 8.35 -1.77
CA LEU A 38 1.12 6.95 -1.66
C LEU A 38 1.68 6.10 -2.81
N ALA A 39 1.65 6.58 -4.05
CA ALA A 39 2.27 5.88 -5.17
C ALA A 39 3.77 5.67 -4.94
N LEU A 40 4.48 6.72 -4.49
CA LEU A 40 5.91 6.63 -4.17
C LEU A 40 6.19 5.65 -3.03
N ARG A 41 5.38 5.66 -1.96
CA ARG A 41 5.47 4.69 -0.87
C ARG A 41 5.29 3.26 -1.36
N PHE A 42 4.34 3.01 -2.26
CA PHE A 42 4.15 1.68 -2.84
C PHE A 42 5.43 1.18 -3.53
N PHE A 43 6.00 1.98 -4.46
CA PHE A 43 7.20 1.58 -5.19
C PHE A 43 8.42 1.41 -4.29
N ALA A 44 8.64 2.35 -3.37
CA ALA A 44 9.78 2.28 -2.48
C ALA A 44 9.71 1.04 -1.56
N TYR A 45 8.54 0.76 -0.99
CA TYR A 45 8.38 -0.38 -0.08
C TYR A 45 8.31 -1.73 -0.82
N SER A 46 7.73 -1.82 -2.01
CA SER A 46 7.70 -3.07 -2.77
C SER A 46 9.10 -3.56 -3.16
N GLU A 47 10.07 -2.67 -3.30
CA GLU A 47 11.44 -3.03 -3.66
C GLU A 47 12.39 -3.10 -2.46
N SER A 48 12.13 -2.34 -1.40
CA SER A 48 13.16 -2.10 -0.37
C SER A 48 12.65 -1.97 1.06
N TYR A 49 11.42 -2.43 1.38
CA TYR A 49 10.88 -2.32 2.75
C TYR A 49 11.76 -2.95 3.84
N LEU A 50 12.55 -3.99 3.51
CA LEU A 50 13.49 -4.62 4.46
C LEU A 50 14.66 -3.71 4.87
N SER A 51 14.96 -2.69 4.06
CA SER A 51 16.00 -1.69 4.35
C SER A 51 15.47 -0.46 5.08
N PHE A 52 14.14 -0.37 5.27
CA PHE A 52 13.52 0.74 5.98
C PHE A 52 13.99 0.77 7.43
N LYS A 53 14.30 1.97 7.93
CA LYS A 53 14.72 2.20 9.31
C LYS A 53 13.64 2.95 10.07
N HIS A 54 13.62 4.28 10.00
CA HIS A 54 12.68 5.07 10.79
C HIS A 54 12.17 6.32 10.08
N ASP A 55 13.00 6.98 9.27
CA ASP A 55 12.61 8.19 8.57
C ASP A 55 12.03 7.85 7.19
N VAL A 56 10.72 8.07 7.05
CA VAL A 56 10.04 7.87 5.77
C VAL A 56 10.50 8.87 4.72
N SER A 57 10.65 10.15 5.08
CA SER A 57 11.05 11.19 4.12
C SER A 57 12.42 10.88 3.54
N SER A 58 13.40 10.58 4.39
CA SER A 58 14.74 10.18 3.93
C SER A 58 14.69 8.92 3.06
N PHE A 59 13.88 7.92 3.45
CA PHE A 59 13.75 6.68 2.71
C PHE A 59 13.19 6.89 1.29
N LEU A 60 12.11 7.68 1.16
CA LEU A 60 11.52 7.99 -0.15
C LEU A 60 12.46 8.86 -1.00
N ASP A 61 13.17 9.81 -0.39
CA ASP A 61 14.15 10.65 -1.08
C ASP A 61 15.31 9.80 -1.63
N ASP A 62 15.81 8.86 -0.85
CA ASP A 62 16.89 7.96 -1.25
C ASP A 62 16.43 7.00 -2.35
N TYR A 63 15.20 6.49 -2.26
CA TYR A 63 14.58 5.71 -3.33
C TYR A 63 14.52 6.50 -4.65
N VAL A 64 14.03 7.74 -4.61
CA VAL A 64 13.99 8.61 -5.80
C VAL A 64 15.39 8.87 -6.34
N LYS A 65 16.39 9.13 -5.48
CA LYS A 65 17.78 9.36 -5.90
C LYS A 65 18.37 8.13 -6.60
N ALA A 66 18.14 6.93 -6.07
CA ALA A 66 18.64 5.69 -6.64
C ALA A 66 18.05 5.43 -8.04
N HIS A 67 16.79 5.82 -8.28
CA HIS A 67 16.08 5.57 -9.54
C HIS A 67 16.17 6.73 -10.55
N LYS A 68 17.08 7.70 -10.35
CA LYS A 68 17.25 8.85 -11.26
C LYS A 68 17.79 8.50 -12.66
N SER A 69 18.41 7.34 -12.83
CA SER A 69 19.20 6.99 -14.02
C SER A 69 18.70 5.76 -14.78
N SER A 70 17.99 4.85 -14.12
CA SER A 70 17.42 3.65 -14.73
C SER A 70 16.24 3.20 -13.89
N PHE A 71 15.08 3.04 -14.51
CA PHE A 71 13.89 2.45 -13.90
C PHE A 71 13.16 1.62 -14.95
N ASP A 72 12.66 0.46 -14.54
CA ASP A 72 11.83 -0.38 -15.40
C ASP A 72 10.37 0.07 -15.27
N GLU A 73 10.02 1.14 -15.99
CA GLU A 73 8.70 1.75 -15.95
C GLU A 73 7.59 0.74 -16.15
N GLU A 74 7.75 -0.13 -17.15
CA GLU A 74 6.73 -1.06 -17.56
C GLU A 74 6.46 -2.08 -16.46
N ARG A 75 7.52 -2.69 -15.90
CA ARG A 75 7.37 -3.63 -14.78
C ARG A 75 6.72 -2.98 -13.57
N MET A 76 7.18 -1.77 -13.21
CA MET A 76 6.66 -1.07 -12.03
C MET A 76 5.19 -0.67 -12.21
N ARG A 77 4.84 -0.10 -13.37
CA ARG A 77 3.46 0.25 -13.71
C ARG A 77 2.56 -0.98 -13.74
N ASN A 78 3.02 -2.09 -14.32
CA ASN A 78 2.28 -3.34 -14.33
C ASN A 78 2.05 -3.86 -12.90
N ALA A 79 3.07 -3.84 -12.04
CA ALA A 79 2.93 -4.22 -10.64
C ALA A 79 1.88 -3.37 -9.90
N PHE A 80 1.87 -2.06 -10.14
CA PHE A 80 0.89 -1.13 -9.56
C PHE A 80 -0.52 -1.43 -10.05
N LEU A 81 -0.72 -1.54 -11.36
CA LEU A 81 -2.03 -1.83 -11.96
C LEU A 81 -2.56 -3.21 -11.54
N THR A 82 -1.71 -4.24 -11.49
CA THR A 82 -2.07 -5.57 -11.00
C THR A 82 -2.56 -5.52 -9.55
N MET A 83 -1.86 -4.78 -8.69
CA MET A 83 -2.26 -4.56 -7.29
C MET A 83 -3.62 -3.83 -7.18
N LEU A 84 -3.84 -2.77 -7.98
CA LEU A 84 -5.10 -2.04 -7.96
C LEU A 84 -6.29 -2.89 -8.44
N ASN A 85 -6.10 -3.64 -9.52
CA ASN A 85 -7.13 -4.53 -10.05
C ASN A 85 -7.50 -5.63 -9.05
N PHE A 86 -6.50 -6.19 -8.35
CA PHE A 86 -6.76 -7.14 -7.28
C PHE A 86 -7.57 -6.50 -6.15
N ALA A 87 -7.17 -5.31 -5.67
CA ALA A 87 -7.90 -4.61 -4.62
C ALA A 87 -9.35 -4.31 -5.04
N LYS A 88 -9.55 -3.85 -6.28
CA LYS A 88 -10.88 -3.59 -6.85
C LYS A 88 -11.76 -4.82 -6.86
N LYS A 89 -11.21 -5.97 -7.27
CA LYS A 89 -11.96 -7.22 -7.43
C LYS A 89 -12.22 -7.93 -6.10
N GLU A 90 -11.21 -7.98 -5.22
CA GLU A 90 -11.21 -8.89 -4.08
C GLU A 90 -11.46 -8.19 -2.73
N LEU A 91 -11.27 -6.86 -2.65
CA LEU A 91 -11.42 -6.08 -1.41
C LEU A 91 -12.60 -5.09 -1.42
N ALA A 92 -13.41 -5.08 -2.48
CA ALA A 92 -14.67 -4.34 -2.50
C ALA A 92 -15.54 -4.74 -1.30
N PRO A 93 -16.35 -3.87 -0.69
CA PRO A 93 -16.60 -2.49 -1.08
C PRO A 93 -15.68 -1.46 -0.40
N CYS A 94 -14.98 -1.82 0.68
CA CYS A 94 -14.12 -0.88 1.41
C CYS A 94 -12.81 -0.56 0.68
N TYR A 95 -12.32 -1.48 -0.17
CA TYR A 95 -11.03 -1.36 -0.84
C TYR A 95 -9.90 -1.05 0.16
N PHE A 96 -9.20 0.08 0.02
CA PHE A 96 -8.18 0.51 0.99
C PHE A 96 -8.72 1.30 2.19
N ALA A 97 -9.97 1.76 2.15
CA ALA A 97 -10.59 2.50 3.25
C ALA A 97 -10.89 1.58 4.45
N ARG A 98 -11.20 2.17 5.62
CA ARG A 98 -11.58 1.37 6.80
C ARG A 98 -13.03 0.89 6.72
N SER A 99 -13.90 1.69 6.11
CA SER A 99 -15.31 1.38 5.94
C SER A 99 -15.80 1.88 4.57
N GLU A 100 -16.95 1.38 4.12
CA GLU A 100 -17.61 1.80 2.87
C GLU A 100 -17.94 3.30 2.84
N ARG A 101 -18.12 3.91 4.01
CA ARG A 101 -18.50 5.33 4.15
C ARG A 101 -17.29 6.25 4.27
N ASP A 102 -16.10 5.68 4.49
CA ASP A 102 -14.89 6.44 4.70
C ASP A 102 -14.41 7.09 3.39
N LYS A 103 -14.32 8.42 3.40
CA LYS A 103 -13.82 9.21 2.27
C LYS A 103 -12.30 9.42 2.31
N SER A 104 -11.59 8.61 3.09
CA SER A 104 -10.16 8.75 3.27
C SER A 104 -9.48 7.44 3.64
N THR A 105 -8.35 7.18 3.00
CA THR A 105 -7.47 6.05 3.29
C THR A 105 -6.34 6.46 4.23
N PRO A 106 -6.13 5.79 5.38
CA PRO A 106 -4.94 5.97 6.20
C PRO A 106 -3.69 5.44 5.50
N ARG A 107 -2.57 6.17 5.57
CA ARG A 107 -1.30 5.79 4.91
C ARG A 107 -0.83 4.39 5.31
N VAL A 108 -0.80 4.09 6.62
CA VAL A 108 -0.35 2.80 7.15
C VAL A 108 -1.21 1.64 6.64
N ARG A 109 -2.53 1.87 6.49
CA ARG A 109 -3.46 0.87 5.94
C ARG A 109 -3.21 0.67 4.45
N PHE A 110 -3.02 1.74 3.68
CA PHE A 110 -2.65 1.64 2.27
C PHE A 110 -1.34 0.87 2.09
N GLU A 111 -0.30 1.19 2.86
CA GLU A 111 1.00 0.51 2.78
C GLU A 111 0.88 -0.99 3.07
N ALA A 112 0.19 -1.36 4.15
CA ALA A 112 -0.04 -2.75 4.49
C ALA A 112 -0.76 -3.49 3.36
N LEU A 113 -1.87 -2.92 2.87
CA LEU A 113 -2.70 -3.54 1.86
C LEU A 113 -2.00 -3.59 0.49
N ALA A 114 -1.59 -2.46 -0.05
CA ALA A 114 -1.03 -2.37 -1.40
C ALA A 114 0.27 -3.21 -1.54
N VAL A 115 1.18 -3.10 -0.59
CA VAL A 115 2.47 -3.82 -0.65
C VAL A 115 2.30 -5.29 -0.27
N GLY A 116 1.42 -5.61 0.69
CA GLY A 116 1.08 -6.99 1.03
C GLY A 116 0.40 -7.74 -0.12
N ILE A 117 -0.55 -7.09 -0.82
CA ILE A 117 -1.17 -7.63 -2.05
C ILE A 117 -0.11 -7.91 -3.11
N HIS A 118 0.80 -6.95 -3.34
CA HIS A 118 1.87 -7.13 -4.32
C HIS A 118 2.70 -8.38 -4.04
N PHE A 119 3.17 -8.57 -2.80
CA PHE A 119 3.94 -9.76 -2.44
C PHE A 119 3.13 -11.05 -2.48
N ALA A 120 1.84 -11.01 -2.12
CA ALA A 120 0.96 -12.18 -2.23
C ALA A 120 0.79 -12.61 -3.69
N LEU A 121 0.67 -11.66 -4.61
CA LEU A 121 0.54 -11.93 -6.05
C LEU A 121 1.85 -12.39 -6.70
N LEU A 122 3.02 -11.96 -6.19
CA LEU A 122 4.30 -12.52 -6.61
C LEU A 122 4.41 -14.01 -6.24
N GLU A 123 3.90 -14.41 -5.07
CA GLU A 123 3.92 -15.82 -4.63
C GLU A 123 2.82 -16.64 -5.31
N LYS A 124 1.63 -16.06 -5.49
CA LYS A 124 0.47 -16.71 -6.09
C LYS A 124 -0.26 -15.77 -7.07
N PRO A 125 0.14 -15.76 -8.36
CA PRO A 125 -0.41 -14.82 -9.35
C PRO A 125 -1.94 -14.93 -9.58
N ASN A 126 -2.50 -16.13 -9.44
CA ASN A 126 -3.93 -16.40 -9.60
C ASN A 126 -4.66 -16.44 -8.24
N LEU A 127 -4.20 -15.65 -7.28
CA LEU A 127 -4.81 -15.58 -5.96
C LEU A 127 -6.25 -15.06 -6.05
N THR A 128 -7.13 -15.66 -5.26
CA THR A 128 -8.50 -15.20 -4.99
C THR A 128 -8.69 -15.14 -3.48
N VAL A 129 -9.40 -14.15 -2.97
CA VAL A 129 -9.65 -13.99 -1.54
C VAL A 129 -10.79 -14.91 -1.13
N LYS A 130 -10.51 -15.88 -0.25
CA LYS A 130 -11.53 -16.77 0.32
C LYS A 130 -12.36 -16.05 1.38
N ASP A 131 -11.66 -15.39 2.29
CA ASP A 131 -12.24 -14.60 3.36
C ASP A 131 -11.42 -13.32 3.58
N ARG A 132 -12.15 -12.23 3.82
CA ARG A 132 -11.59 -10.91 4.12
C ARG A 132 -11.88 -10.46 5.55
N ASN A 133 -12.49 -11.31 6.38
CA ASN A 133 -12.85 -10.97 7.75
C ASN A 133 -11.63 -10.55 8.57
N TRP A 134 -10.43 -11.01 8.22
CA TRP A 134 -9.17 -10.55 8.79
C TRP A 134 -8.98 -9.02 8.74
N LEU A 135 -9.63 -8.30 7.80
CA LEU A 135 -9.66 -6.82 7.76
C LEU A 135 -10.32 -6.20 9.01
N ASN A 136 -11.08 -6.98 9.77
CA ASN A 136 -11.76 -6.58 11.00
C ASN A 136 -11.07 -7.13 12.26
N SER A 137 -10.02 -7.94 12.10
CA SER A 137 -9.30 -8.55 13.21
C SER A 137 -8.59 -7.51 14.07
N ILE A 138 -8.43 -7.81 15.36
CA ILE A 138 -7.66 -6.99 16.31
C ILE A 138 -6.21 -6.87 15.83
N GLU A 139 -5.65 -7.95 15.28
CA GLU A 139 -4.29 -8.00 14.75
C GLU A 139 -4.13 -7.02 13.58
N PHE A 140 -5.07 -6.99 12.63
CA PHE A 140 -4.97 -6.05 11.52
C PHE A 140 -5.10 -4.60 12.00
N LYS A 141 -6.01 -4.32 12.93
CA LYS A 141 -6.13 -2.99 13.56
C LYS A 141 -4.80 -2.60 14.23
N LYS A 142 -4.17 -3.51 14.96
CA LYS A 142 -2.89 -3.30 15.65
C LYS A 142 -1.74 -2.97 14.69
N VAL A 143 -1.59 -3.73 13.61
CA VAL A 143 -0.50 -3.50 12.64
C VAL A 143 -0.76 -2.29 11.72
N THR A 144 -2.01 -1.81 11.64
CA THR A 144 -2.39 -0.61 10.88
C THR A 144 -2.64 0.65 11.71
N THR A 145 -2.35 0.61 13.01
CA THR A 145 -2.39 1.77 13.89
C THR A 145 -1.15 2.65 13.69
N SER A 146 -1.32 3.98 13.72
CA SER A 146 -0.26 4.95 13.41
C SER A 146 0.81 5.09 14.51
N ASP A 147 0.49 4.70 15.75
CA ASP A 147 1.39 4.86 16.89
C ASP A 147 2.66 4.03 16.69
N ALA A 148 3.81 4.72 16.68
CA ALA A 148 5.12 4.15 16.38
C ALA A 148 5.21 3.38 15.04
N SER A 149 4.34 3.72 14.07
CA SER A 149 4.27 3.07 12.75
C SER A 149 5.54 3.20 11.90
N ASN A 150 6.36 4.20 12.22
CA ASN A 150 7.67 4.44 11.62
C ASN A 150 8.77 3.54 12.19
N ASN A 151 8.51 2.70 13.20
CA ASN A 151 9.52 1.74 13.65
C ASN A 151 9.76 0.67 12.55
N PRO A 152 11.01 0.23 12.31
CA PRO A 152 11.34 -0.66 11.19
C PRO A 152 10.52 -1.95 11.22
N GLY A 153 10.39 -2.55 12.41
CA GLY A 153 9.62 -3.77 12.62
C GLY A 153 8.14 -3.61 12.25
N ARG A 154 7.55 -2.42 12.42
CA ARG A 154 6.13 -2.19 12.14
C ARG A 154 5.81 -2.16 10.65
N LEU A 155 6.74 -1.71 9.79
CA LEU A 155 6.54 -1.75 8.33
C LEU A 155 6.57 -3.18 7.81
N LYS A 156 7.58 -3.95 8.24
CA LYS A 156 7.66 -5.37 7.92
C LYS A 156 6.42 -6.12 8.41
N GLU A 157 6.05 -5.93 9.68
CA GLU A 157 4.91 -6.62 10.31
C GLU A 157 3.60 -6.38 9.55
N ARG A 158 3.27 -5.12 9.20
CA ARG A 158 1.99 -4.82 8.52
C ARG A 158 1.92 -5.35 7.09
N ILE A 159 3.04 -5.32 6.36
CA ILE A 159 3.12 -5.83 4.99
C ILE A 159 2.99 -7.36 4.99
N GLU A 160 3.79 -8.03 5.83
CA GLU A 160 3.82 -9.49 5.91
C GLU A 160 2.50 -10.04 6.45
N PHE A 161 1.87 -9.36 7.41
CA PHE A 161 0.54 -9.74 7.91
C PHE A 161 -0.50 -9.82 6.78
N VAL A 162 -0.58 -8.79 5.92
CA VAL A 162 -1.54 -8.79 4.80
C VAL A 162 -1.19 -9.89 3.79
N ARG A 163 0.09 -10.03 3.43
CA ARG A 163 0.56 -11.09 2.53
C ARG A 163 0.13 -12.46 3.06
N ASP A 164 0.36 -12.71 4.34
CA ASP A 164 0.16 -14.01 4.95
C ASP A 164 -1.34 -14.31 5.17
N CYS A 165 -2.16 -13.32 5.49
CA CYS A 165 -3.63 -13.45 5.46
C CYS A 165 -4.12 -13.84 4.05
N LEU A 166 -3.63 -13.16 3.02
CA LEU A 166 -4.01 -13.40 1.63
C LEU A 166 -3.58 -14.79 1.13
N LEU A 167 -2.52 -15.36 1.70
CA LEU A 167 -1.99 -16.67 1.35
C LEU A 167 -2.47 -17.80 2.27
N ASP A 168 -3.47 -17.54 3.11
CA ASP A 168 -4.01 -18.50 4.10
C ASP A 168 -2.92 -19.05 5.06
N LYS A 169 -1.93 -18.22 5.43
CA LYS A 169 -0.82 -18.59 6.35
C LYS A 169 -1.06 -18.19 7.81
N ILE A 170 -2.20 -17.59 8.12
CA ILE A 170 -2.59 -17.16 9.46
C ILE A 170 -3.86 -17.92 9.86
N GLU A 171 -3.79 -18.64 10.98
CA GLU A 171 -4.88 -19.53 11.44
C GLU A 171 -5.66 -18.97 12.65
N ASN A 172 -5.06 -18.06 13.42
CA ASN A 172 -5.62 -17.60 14.69
C ASN A 172 -5.71 -16.07 14.72
N LEU A 173 -6.88 -15.53 14.33
CA LEU A 173 -7.21 -14.11 14.42
C LEU A 173 -8.27 -13.87 15.49
N THR A 174 -8.15 -12.76 16.19
CA THR A 174 -9.09 -12.35 17.23
C THR A 174 -9.94 -11.18 16.75
N TYR A 175 -11.15 -11.08 17.30
CA TYR A 175 -12.15 -10.08 16.92
C TYR A 175 -12.71 -9.43 18.18
N GLU A 176 -13.04 -8.15 18.11
CA GLU A 176 -13.74 -7.49 19.21
C GLU A 176 -15.11 -8.16 19.41
N GLU A 177 -15.44 -8.47 20.67
CA GLU A 177 -16.79 -8.90 21.03
C GLU A 177 -17.76 -7.72 20.83
N ASN A 178 -18.89 -7.98 20.15
CA ASN A 178 -19.92 -6.97 19.92
C ASN A 178 -20.66 -6.60 21.20
#